data_AF-A0A354T6Z8-F1
#
_entry.id   AF-A0A354T6Z8-F1
#
_cell.length_a   1.000
_cell.length_b   1.000
_cell.length_c   1.000
_cell.angle_alpha   90.00
_cell.angle_beta   90.00
_cell.angle_gamma   90.00
#
_symmetry.space_group_name_H-M   'P 1'
#
loop_
_entity.id
_entity.type
_entity.pdbx_description
1 polymer ?
#
loop_
_entity_poly.entity_id
_entity_poly.type
_entity_poly.pdbx_seq_one_letter_code
_entity_poly.pdbx_strand_id
1 'polypeptide(L)'
;ENYLRWDSLGEFFALAASFEHLAEQSRSGILPDASPAGVSPADFSRKAKVLADTLDAATGKFLENDRSPGRKLGTIDNRGSHFYLCLYWAQALAAQTADADLAATFKPIAEALTANESKIVAELLAVQGQKADVGGYYKPDTAKANAALRPSATFNAILAKV
;
A
#
# COMPACT_ATOMS: atom_id res chain seq x y z
N GLU A 1 20.87 -8.27 9.83
CA GLU A 1 19.78 -8.08 10.80
C GLU A 1 18.39 -8.01 10.15
N ASN A 2 18.27 -8.11 8.81
CA ASN A 2 16.96 -8.16 8.13
C ASN A 2 15.98 -7.08 8.61
N TYR A 3 16.45 -5.83 8.57
CA TYR A 3 15.73 -4.64 9.03
C TYR A 3 15.98 -3.51 8.03
N LEU A 4 14.93 -2.96 7.43
CA LEU A 4 15.03 -1.90 6.43
C LEU A 4 14.48 -0.59 7.00
N ARG A 5 15.37 0.34 7.34
CA ARG A 5 15.01 1.66 7.91
C ARG A 5 14.71 2.75 6.86
N TRP A 6 14.50 2.36 5.60
CA TRP A 6 14.17 3.30 4.54
C TRP A 6 12.73 3.81 4.74
N ASP A 7 12.55 5.12 4.75
CA ASP A 7 11.21 5.71 4.82
C ASP A 7 10.64 5.93 3.42
N SER A 8 9.56 5.21 3.10
CA SER A 8 8.85 5.29 1.82
C SER A 8 7.82 6.43 1.79
N LEU A 9 7.78 7.31 2.78
CA LEU A 9 6.83 8.44 2.82
C LEU A 9 6.81 9.28 1.53
N GLY A 10 7.99 9.52 0.93
CA GLY A 10 8.08 10.22 -0.36
C GLY A 10 7.42 9.46 -1.52
N GLU A 11 7.46 8.13 -1.50
CA GLU A 11 6.78 7.29 -2.49
C GLU A 11 5.26 7.39 -2.36
N PHE A 12 4.76 7.48 -1.11
CA PHE A 12 3.32 7.58 -0.82
C PHE A 12 2.76 8.91 -1.33
N PHE A 13 3.44 10.02 -1.03
CA PHE A 13 3.06 11.34 -1.54
C PHE A 13 3.15 11.43 -3.07
N ALA A 14 4.20 10.86 -3.67
CA ALA A 14 4.32 10.83 -5.13
C ALA A 14 3.19 10.04 -5.78
N LEU A 15 2.76 8.92 -5.18
CA LEU A 15 1.67 8.10 -5.70
C LEU A 15 0.32 8.80 -5.60
N ALA A 16 0.02 9.48 -4.49
CA ALA A 16 -1.21 10.26 -4.35
C ALA A 16 -1.29 11.36 -5.42
N ALA A 17 -0.25 12.19 -5.54
CA ALA A 17 -0.16 13.21 -6.57
C ALA A 17 -0.24 12.64 -8.00
N SER A 18 0.31 11.44 -8.22
CA SER A 18 0.18 10.76 -9.52
C SER A 18 -1.27 10.36 -9.82
N PHE A 19 -2.05 9.91 -8.84
CA PHE A 19 -3.46 9.61 -9.02
C PHE A 19 -4.31 10.87 -9.22
N GLU A 20 -4.00 11.96 -8.51
CA GLU A 20 -4.64 13.26 -8.73
C GLU A 20 -4.44 13.75 -10.16
N HIS A 21 -3.18 13.72 -10.63
CA HIS A 21 -2.85 14.10 -11.99
C HIS A 21 -3.61 13.24 -13.01
N LEU A 22 -3.66 11.92 -12.81
CA LEU A 22 -4.40 11.00 -13.67
C LEU A 22 -5.89 11.33 -13.72
N ALA A 23 -6.49 11.63 -12.57
CA ALA A 23 -7.89 12.03 -12.48
C ALA A 23 -8.18 13.33 -13.25
N GLU A 24 -7.31 14.34 -13.13
CA GLU A 24 -7.45 15.63 -13.83
C GLU A 24 -7.29 15.49 -15.34
N GLN A 25 -6.24 14.81 -15.79
CA GLN A 25 -5.95 14.65 -17.22
C GLN A 25 -7.00 13.78 -17.95
N SER A 26 -7.53 12.76 -17.27
CA SER A 26 -8.62 11.94 -17.81
C SER A 26 -9.92 12.73 -17.93
N ARG A 27 -10.16 13.69 -17.02
CA ARG A 27 -11.33 14.57 -17.04
C ARG A 27 -11.22 15.64 -18.13
N SER A 28 -10.03 16.20 -18.35
CA SER A 28 -9.80 17.25 -19.34
C SER A 28 -9.80 16.74 -20.79
N GLY A 29 -9.74 15.42 -21.00
CA GLY A 29 -9.68 14.81 -22.33
C GLY A 29 -8.29 14.87 -22.98
N ILE A 30 -7.26 15.31 -22.25
CA ILE A 30 -5.87 15.39 -22.73
C ILE A 30 -5.24 14.00 -22.80
N LEU A 31 -5.67 13.05 -21.96
CA LEU A 31 -5.31 11.63 -22.01
C LEU A 31 -6.51 10.78 -22.46
N PRO A 32 -6.88 10.78 -23.75
CA PRO A 32 -8.06 10.07 -24.25
C PRO A 32 -7.91 8.53 -24.21
N ASP A 33 -6.69 8.02 -24.06
CA ASP A 33 -6.34 6.59 -24.07
C ASP A 33 -5.98 6.02 -22.69
N ALA A 34 -5.98 6.85 -21.63
CA ALA A 34 -5.64 6.38 -20.29
C ALA A 34 -6.73 5.49 -19.66
N SER A 35 -7.98 5.60 -20.13
CA SER A 35 -9.07 4.78 -19.62
C SER A 35 -8.97 3.35 -20.16
N PRO A 36 -9.01 2.31 -19.30
CA PRO A 36 -9.07 0.93 -19.73
C PRO A 36 -10.27 0.65 -20.63
N ALA A 37 -10.14 -0.32 -21.54
CA ALA A 37 -11.23 -0.75 -22.40
C ALA A 37 -12.47 -1.12 -21.57
N GLY A 38 -13.61 -0.53 -21.90
CA GLY A 38 -14.88 -0.76 -21.19
C GLY A 38 -15.10 0.12 -19.95
N VAL A 39 -14.19 1.03 -19.62
CA VAL A 39 -14.38 2.02 -18.54
C VAL A 39 -14.59 3.40 -19.14
N SER A 40 -15.64 4.11 -18.73
CA SER A 40 -15.87 5.48 -19.20
C SER A 40 -14.78 6.42 -18.65
N PRO A 41 -14.33 7.45 -19.41
CA PRO A 41 -13.35 8.41 -18.90
C PRO A 41 -13.78 9.10 -17.60
N ALA A 42 -15.10 9.32 -17.42
CA ALA A 42 -15.66 9.88 -16.19
C ALA A 42 -15.51 8.92 -15.01
N ASP A 43 -15.80 7.61 -15.20
CA ASP A 43 -15.60 6.61 -14.16
C ASP A 43 -14.14 6.41 -13.82
N PHE A 44 -13.27 6.38 -14.83
CA PHE A 44 -11.83 6.27 -14.63
C PHE A 44 -11.27 7.46 -13.84
N SER A 45 -11.62 8.70 -14.23
CA SER A 45 -11.25 9.92 -13.50
C SER A 45 -11.76 9.89 -12.06
N ARG A 46 -13.01 9.46 -11.84
CA ARG A 46 -13.63 9.36 -10.52
C ARG A 46 -12.92 8.33 -9.64
N LYS A 47 -12.63 7.13 -10.17
CA LYS A 47 -11.89 6.07 -9.45
C LYS A 47 -10.46 6.51 -9.10
N ALA A 48 -9.75 7.15 -10.03
CA ALA A 48 -8.42 7.70 -9.78
C ALA A 48 -8.45 8.77 -8.66
N LYS A 49 -9.46 9.66 -8.68
CA LYS A 49 -9.63 10.68 -7.63
C LYS A 49 -9.90 10.06 -6.26
N VAL A 50 -10.74 9.03 -6.21
CA VAL A 50 -11.00 8.28 -4.96
C VAL A 50 -9.74 7.62 -4.43
N LEU A 51 -8.92 7.02 -5.29
CA LEU A 51 -7.62 6.43 -4.91
C LEU A 51 -6.67 7.48 -4.33
N ALA A 52 -6.59 8.67 -4.95
CA ALA A 52 -5.79 9.79 -4.44
C ALA A 52 -6.26 10.25 -3.07
N ASP A 53 -7.53 10.64 -2.94
CA ASP A 53 -8.10 11.21 -1.71
C ASP A 53 -7.96 10.26 -0.52
N THR A 54 -8.17 8.96 -0.77
CA THR A 54 -8.06 7.94 0.26
C THR A 54 -6.62 7.61 0.61
N LEU A 55 -5.67 7.73 -0.33
CA LEU A 55 -4.25 7.54 -0.06
C LEU A 55 -3.68 8.71 0.75
N ASP A 56 -4.11 9.94 0.45
CA ASP A 56 -3.76 11.12 1.25
C ASP A 56 -4.30 11.01 2.68
N ALA A 57 -5.57 10.63 2.83
CA ALA A 57 -6.16 10.37 4.15
C ALA A 57 -5.42 9.26 4.91
N ALA A 58 -5.02 8.18 4.21
CA ALA A 58 -4.23 7.11 4.79
C ALA A 58 -2.83 7.56 5.23
N THR A 59 -2.18 8.42 4.43
CA THR A 59 -0.88 9.01 4.75
C THR A 59 -0.98 9.95 5.95
N GLY A 60 -2.05 10.74 6.06
CA GLY A 60 -2.35 11.54 7.25
C GLY A 60 -2.47 10.67 8.51
N LYS A 61 -3.33 9.65 8.47
CA LYS A 61 -3.49 8.70 9.58
C LYS A 61 -2.20 7.94 9.92
N PHE A 62 -1.39 7.61 8.91
CA PHE A 62 -0.08 6.99 9.07
C PHE A 62 0.87 7.88 9.90
N LEU A 63 0.93 9.18 9.59
CA LEU A 63 1.74 10.15 10.32
C LEU A 63 1.21 10.39 11.73
N GLU A 64 -0.11 10.54 11.90
CA GLU A 64 -0.76 10.73 13.21
C GLU A 64 -0.47 9.57 14.19
N ASN A 65 -0.33 8.36 13.66
CA ASN A 65 -0.07 7.15 14.45
C ASN A 65 1.41 6.76 14.50
N ASP A 66 2.32 7.64 14.06
CA ASP A 66 3.77 7.43 14.04
C ASP A 66 4.19 6.08 13.44
N ARG A 67 3.63 5.75 12.26
CA ARG A 67 3.86 4.46 11.59
C ARG A 67 5.07 4.44 10.66
N SER A 68 5.96 5.45 10.75
CA SER A 68 7.25 5.45 10.06
C SER A 68 8.19 4.36 10.56
N PRO A 69 9.14 3.90 9.73
CA PRO A 69 10.13 2.91 10.14
C PRO A 69 10.96 3.41 11.32
N GLY A 70 11.07 2.57 12.36
CA GLY A 70 11.95 2.84 13.47
C GLY A 70 13.43 2.72 13.11
N ARG A 71 14.28 2.86 14.12
CA ARG A 71 15.74 2.75 13.99
C ARG A 71 16.34 1.61 14.81
N LYS A 72 15.50 0.74 15.39
CA LYS A 72 15.91 -0.34 16.30
C LYS A 72 15.12 -1.61 15.99
N LEU A 73 15.77 -2.77 16.17
CA LEU A 73 15.10 -4.06 16.06
C LEU A 73 13.94 -4.16 17.06
N GLY A 74 12.91 -4.91 16.69
CA GLY A 74 11.69 -5.08 17.47
C GLY A 74 10.65 -3.98 17.25
N THR A 75 11.00 -2.88 16.57
CA THR A 75 10.01 -1.92 16.05
C THR A 75 9.64 -2.25 14.61
N ILE A 76 8.57 -1.65 14.11
CA ILE A 76 8.27 -1.71 12.68
C ILE A 76 9.42 -1.10 11.86
N ASP A 77 9.67 -1.70 10.71
CA ASP A 77 10.59 -1.21 9.69
C ASP A 77 9.80 -0.84 8.43
N ASN A 78 10.46 -0.65 7.28
CA ASN A 78 9.83 -0.31 6.01
C ASN A 78 8.66 -1.25 5.62
N ARG A 79 8.77 -2.56 5.90
CA ARG A 79 7.69 -3.50 5.55
C ARG A 79 6.47 -3.30 6.45
N GLY A 80 6.72 -3.01 7.72
CA GLY A 80 5.67 -2.65 8.68
C GLY A 80 4.97 -1.34 8.33
N SER A 81 5.74 -0.33 7.87
CA SER A 81 5.16 0.95 7.43
C SER A 81 4.26 0.77 6.20
N HIS A 82 4.68 -0.05 5.22
CA HIS A 82 3.88 -0.41 4.05
C HIS A 82 2.58 -1.14 4.44
N PHE A 83 2.65 -2.07 5.41
CA PHE A 83 1.45 -2.72 5.93
C PHE A 83 0.46 -1.71 6.54
N TYR A 84 0.94 -0.79 7.38
CA TYR A 84 0.07 0.21 8.00
C TYR A 84 -0.55 1.19 7.00
N LEU A 85 0.22 1.63 6.00
CA LEU A 85 -0.34 2.44 4.91
C LEU A 85 -1.45 1.66 4.17
N CYS A 86 -1.18 0.39 3.82
CA CYS A 86 -2.15 -0.46 3.14
C CYS A 86 -3.43 -0.65 3.98
N LEU A 87 -3.30 -0.89 5.29
CA LEU A 87 -4.41 -1.00 6.23
C LEU A 87 -5.26 0.28 6.23
N TYR A 88 -4.64 1.44 6.41
CA TYR A 88 -5.36 2.72 6.48
C TYR A 88 -5.97 3.11 5.14
N TRP A 89 -5.31 2.79 4.03
CA TRP A 89 -5.83 3.05 2.70
C TRP A 89 -7.03 2.16 2.36
N ALA A 90 -6.96 0.85 2.66
CA ALA A 90 -8.09 -0.05 2.51
C ALA A 90 -9.29 0.39 3.37
N GLN A 91 -9.04 0.84 4.61
CA GLN A 91 -10.09 1.39 5.47
C GLN A 91 -10.75 2.65 4.86
N ALA A 92 -9.95 3.58 4.34
CA ALA A 92 -10.45 4.78 3.69
C ALA A 92 -11.24 4.47 2.40
N LEU A 93 -10.74 3.53 1.58
CA LEU A 93 -11.41 3.04 0.38
C LEU A 93 -12.74 2.35 0.68
N ALA A 94 -12.81 1.59 1.76
CA ALA A 94 -14.03 0.93 2.21
C ALA A 94 -15.07 1.90 2.80
N ALA A 95 -14.63 3.02 3.37
CA ALA A 95 -15.50 3.96 4.08
C ALA A 95 -16.02 5.12 3.20
N GLN A 96 -15.34 5.45 2.10
CA GLN A 96 -15.77 6.51 1.19
C GLN A 96 -17.08 6.18 0.46
N THR A 97 -17.78 7.23 0.00
CA THR A 97 -19.11 7.13 -0.64
C THR A 97 -19.15 7.64 -2.08
N ALA A 98 -18.00 8.05 -2.63
CA ALA A 98 -17.87 8.57 -3.99
C ALA A 98 -17.81 7.48 -5.08
N ASP A 99 -17.47 6.24 -4.71
CA ASP A 99 -17.49 5.06 -5.57
C ASP A 99 -17.93 3.81 -4.78
N ALA A 100 -19.19 3.40 -4.96
CA ALA A 100 -19.75 2.26 -4.24
C ALA A 100 -19.07 0.93 -4.59
N ASP A 101 -18.62 0.74 -5.83
CA ASP A 101 -17.97 -0.50 -6.27
C ASP A 101 -16.58 -0.66 -5.63
N LEU A 102 -15.80 0.42 -5.56
CA LEU A 102 -14.52 0.45 -4.86
C LEU A 102 -14.73 0.21 -3.38
N ALA A 103 -15.72 0.86 -2.75
CA ALA A 103 -16.04 0.63 -1.34
C ALA A 103 -16.37 -0.84 -1.08
N ALA A 104 -17.23 -1.44 -1.92
CA ALA A 104 -17.60 -2.84 -1.81
C ALA A 104 -16.41 -3.79 -2.02
N THR A 105 -15.53 -3.48 -2.97
CA THR A 105 -14.33 -4.26 -3.28
C THR A 105 -13.34 -4.25 -2.11
N PHE A 106 -13.10 -3.08 -1.51
CA PHE A 106 -12.10 -2.92 -0.45
C PHE A 106 -12.62 -3.22 0.95
N LYS A 107 -13.94 -3.26 1.18
CA LYS A 107 -14.52 -3.63 2.47
C LYS A 107 -14.01 -4.96 3.05
N PRO A 108 -14.09 -6.10 2.35
CA PRO A 108 -13.59 -7.37 2.89
C PRO A 108 -12.06 -7.36 3.10
N ILE A 109 -11.33 -6.54 2.36
CA ILE A 109 -9.88 -6.39 2.50
C ILE A 109 -9.55 -5.60 3.76
N ALA A 110 -10.22 -4.47 3.98
CA ALA A 110 -10.07 -3.64 5.17
C ALA A 110 -10.41 -4.44 6.45
N GLU A 111 -11.50 -5.21 6.43
CA GLU A 111 -11.89 -6.10 7.51
C GLU A 111 -10.83 -7.17 7.77
N ALA A 112 -10.33 -7.84 6.71
CA ALA A 112 -9.31 -8.87 6.84
C ALA A 112 -7.98 -8.33 7.37
N LEU A 113 -7.51 -7.18 6.88
CA LEU A 113 -6.27 -6.53 7.36
C LEU A 113 -6.41 -6.10 8.81
N THR A 114 -7.55 -5.50 9.18
CA THR A 114 -7.83 -5.06 10.56
C THR A 114 -7.88 -6.25 11.51
N ALA A 115 -8.59 -7.32 11.15
CA ALA A 115 -8.70 -8.52 11.97
C ALA A 115 -7.36 -9.27 12.15
N ASN A 116 -6.43 -9.12 11.20
CA ASN A 116 -5.14 -9.81 11.23
C ASN A 116 -3.96 -8.89 11.59
N GLU A 117 -4.20 -7.66 12.04
CA GLU A 117 -3.14 -6.66 12.28
C GLU A 117 -2.02 -7.22 13.17
N SER A 118 -2.36 -7.70 14.37
CA SER A 118 -1.37 -8.20 15.32
C SER A 118 -0.58 -9.39 14.77
N LYS A 119 -1.22 -10.26 13.99
CA LYS A 119 -0.58 -11.43 13.38
C LYS A 119 0.41 -11.01 12.29
N ILE A 120 0.00 -10.09 11.41
CA ILE A 120 0.85 -9.58 10.33
C ILE A 120 2.07 -8.87 10.92
N VAL A 121 1.87 -7.99 11.91
CA VAL A 121 2.98 -7.30 12.58
C VAL A 121 3.93 -8.31 13.23
N ALA A 122 3.42 -9.33 13.91
CA ALA A 122 4.26 -10.37 14.50
C ALA A 122 5.09 -11.13 13.44
N GLU A 123 4.49 -11.48 12.29
CA GLU A 123 5.19 -12.13 11.18
C GLU A 123 6.30 -11.22 10.60
N LEU A 124 6.03 -9.91 10.45
CA LEU A 124 7.01 -8.93 9.94
C LEU A 124 8.16 -8.67 10.92
N LEU A 125 7.91 -8.69 12.23
CA LEU A 125 8.93 -8.54 13.26
C LEU A 125 9.78 -9.80 13.43
N ALA A 126 9.18 -10.99 13.30
CA ALA A 126 9.84 -12.28 13.58
C ALA A 126 11.08 -12.55 12.72
N VAL A 127 11.17 -11.94 11.53
CA VAL A 127 12.32 -12.13 10.63
C VAL A 127 13.51 -11.21 10.95
N GLN A 128 13.31 -10.20 11.81
CA GLN A 128 14.35 -9.26 12.20
C GLN A 128 15.43 -9.94 13.05
N GLY A 129 16.64 -9.38 13.05
CA GLY A 129 17.83 -9.96 13.69
C GLY A 129 18.47 -11.10 12.88
N GLN A 130 17.75 -11.72 11.95
CA GLN A 130 18.27 -12.81 11.12
C GLN A 130 19.07 -12.29 9.92
N LYS A 131 19.90 -13.16 9.34
CA LYS A 131 20.56 -12.89 8.06
C LYS A 131 19.54 -13.10 6.93
N ALA A 132 19.42 -12.11 6.05
CA ALA A 132 18.67 -12.25 4.79
C ALA A 132 19.68 -12.36 3.63
N ASP A 133 19.46 -13.32 2.73
CA ASP A 133 20.18 -13.44 1.47
C ASP A 133 19.26 -13.04 0.33
N VAL A 134 19.63 -11.98 -0.39
CA VAL A 134 18.90 -11.49 -1.57
C VAL A 134 19.58 -11.89 -2.89
N GLY A 135 20.63 -12.71 -2.86
CA GLY A 135 21.25 -13.29 -4.05
C GLY A 135 22.12 -12.37 -4.90
N GLY A 136 22.39 -11.14 -4.45
CA GLY A 136 23.24 -10.17 -5.15
C GLY A 136 23.12 -8.77 -4.52
N TYR A 137 23.99 -7.84 -4.91
CA TYR A 137 23.95 -6.46 -4.40
C TYR A 137 23.33 -5.50 -5.43
N TYR A 138 24.03 -5.24 -6.54
CA TYR A 138 23.52 -4.38 -7.62
C TYR A 138 22.43 -5.05 -8.47
N LYS A 139 22.44 -6.39 -8.52
CA LYS A 139 21.45 -7.21 -9.23
C LYS A 139 21.05 -8.38 -8.32
N PRO A 140 20.16 -8.14 -7.34
CA PRO A 140 19.65 -9.20 -6.47
C PRO A 140 18.84 -10.22 -7.28
N ASP A 141 18.74 -11.44 -6.75
CA ASP A 141 17.84 -12.45 -7.27
C ASP A 141 16.40 -12.10 -6.89
N THR A 142 15.51 -12.07 -7.88
CA THR A 142 14.11 -11.64 -7.69
C THR A 142 13.35 -12.51 -6.71
N ALA A 143 13.53 -13.84 -6.76
CA ALA A 143 12.81 -14.75 -5.88
C ALA A 143 13.28 -14.59 -4.42
N LYS A 144 14.59 -14.50 -4.21
CA LYS A 144 15.19 -14.27 -2.88
C LYS A 144 14.80 -12.90 -2.31
N ALA A 145 14.85 -11.84 -3.13
CA ALA A 145 14.43 -10.51 -2.71
C ALA A 145 12.94 -10.48 -2.31
N ASN A 146 12.07 -11.10 -3.12
CA ASN A 146 10.64 -11.20 -2.80
C ASN A 146 10.40 -11.95 -1.50
N ALA A 147 11.10 -13.06 -1.27
CA ALA A 147 10.99 -13.83 -0.02
C ALA A 147 11.43 -13.00 1.20
N ALA A 148 12.50 -12.20 1.08
CA ALA A 148 12.99 -11.35 2.17
C ALA A 148 12.10 -10.12 2.43
N LEU A 149 11.54 -9.52 1.38
CA LEU A 149 10.74 -8.30 1.46
C LEU A 149 9.26 -8.54 1.77
N ARG A 150 8.74 -9.75 1.48
CA ARG A 150 7.34 -10.11 1.70
C ARG A 150 7.18 -11.33 2.63
N PRO A 151 7.72 -11.30 3.86
CA PRO A 151 7.76 -12.48 4.73
C PRO A 151 6.42 -12.83 5.39
N SER A 152 5.45 -11.90 5.45
CA SER A 152 4.14 -12.17 6.04
C SER A 152 3.24 -12.93 5.06
N ALA A 153 3.08 -14.24 5.30
CA ALA A 153 2.17 -15.08 4.53
C ALA A 153 0.72 -14.61 4.67
N THR A 154 0.33 -14.16 5.87
CA THR A 154 -1.03 -13.65 6.12
C THR A 154 -1.29 -12.39 5.29
N PHE A 155 -0.37 -11.43 5.28
CA PHE A 155 -0.52 -10.21 4.50
C PHE A 155 -0.57 -10.49 3.00
N ASN A 156 0.34 -11.33 2.50
CA ASN A 156 0.37 -11.72 1.09
C ASN A 156 -0.93 -12.41 0.64
N ALA A 157 -1.49 -13.30 1.48
CA ALA A 157 -2.73 -14.00 1.17
C ALA A 157 -3.95 -13.07 1.13
N ILE A 158 -3.94 -11.96 1.88
CA ILE A 158 -5.00 -10.94 1.82
C ILE A 158 -4.85 -10.11 0.54
N LEU A 159 -3.62 -9.67 0.23
CA LEU A 159 -3.36 -8.86 -0.98
C LEU A 159 -3.68 -9.60 -2.28
N ALA A 160 -3.55 -10.93 -2.32
CA ALA A 160 -3.85 -11.75 -3.49
C ALA A 160 -5.37 -11.85 -3.81
N LYS A 161 -6.25 -11.25 -3.00
CA LYS A 161 -7.70 -11.29 -3.19
C LYS A 161 -8.27 -10.10 -3.98
N VAL A 162 -7.43 -9.10 -4.28
CA VAL A 162 -7.78 -7.89 -5.03
C VAL A 162 -7.22 -8.00 -6.44
#